data_AF-E4Q710-F1
#
_entry.id   AF-E4Q710-F1
#
_cell.length_a   1.000
_cell.length_b   1.000
_cell.length_c   1.000
_cell.angle_alpha   90.00
_cell.angle_beta   90.00
_cell.angle_gamma   90.00
#
_symmetry.space_group_name_H-M   'P 1'
#
loop_
_entity.id
_entity.type
_entity.pdbx_description
1 polymer ?
#
loop_
_entity_poly.entity_id
_entity_poly.type
_entity_poly.pdbx_seq_one_letter_code
_entity_poly.pdbx_strand_id
1 'polypeptide(L)'
;MAFLFGSVAKNKNTKESDIDIAVYLSKYDQKRVFSLWNKLEDLLKKNVDLIVLNKANCDIAWEALKGKKILIRDNQFFINYFLEVSQEAEDFREILLEIFKIRLERRNKSA
;
A
#
# COMPACT_ATOMS: atom_id res chain seq x y z
N MET A 1 1.36 -9.68 8.79
CA MET A 1 1.06 -8.33 9.34
C MET A 1 -0.12 -7.74 8.61
N ALA A 2 -0.82 -6.77 9.19
CA ALA A 2 -1.95 -6.09 8.58
C ALA A 2 -1.96 -4.59 8.94
N PHE A 3 -2.35 -3.76 7.98
CA PHE A 3 -2.41 -2.31 8.08
C PHE A 3 -3.70 -1.79 7.46
N LEU A 4 -4.25 -0.73 8.04
CA LEU A 4 -5.28 0.10 7.44
C LEU A 4 -4.58 1.33 6.87
N PHE A 5 -4.78 1.63 5.59
CA PHE A 5 -4.12 2.77 4.96
C PHE A 5 -5.11 3.61 4.14
N GLY A 6 -4.59 4.44 3.24
CA GLY A 6 -5.40 5.26 2.35
C GLY A 6 -6.23 6.32 3.05
N SER A 7 -7.38 6.65 2.45
CA SER A 7 -8.20 7.81 2.85
C SER A 7 -8.83 7.65 4.23
N VAL A 8 -9.21 6.42 4.57
CA VAL A 8 -9.79 6.04 5.86
C VAL A 8 -8.76 6.21 6.99
N ALA A 9 -7.51 5.78 6.78
CA ALA A 9 -6.46 5.98 7.77
C ALA A 9 -6.10 7.46 7.99
N LYS A 10 -6.36 8.33 6.99
CA LYS A 10 -6.07 9.77 7.03
C LYS A 10 -7.26 10.62 7.55
N ASN A 11 -8.33 10.00 8.07
CA ASN A 11 -9.58 10.67 8.50
C ASN A 11 -10.21 11.58 7.44
N LYS A 12 -9.98 11.29 6.15
CA LYS A 12 -10.54 12.03 5.01
C LYS A 12 -11.65 11.26 4.30
N ASN A 13 -12.18 10.21 4.93
CA ASN A 13 -13.16 9.35 4.30
C ASN A 13 -14.55 10.00 4.26
N THR A 14 -15.21 9.85 3.12
CA THR A 14 -16.63 10.10 2.95
C THR A 14 -17.41 8.82 3.25
N LYS A 15 -18.75 8.88 3.28
CA LYS A 15 -19.58 7.68 3.51
C LYS A 15 -19.33 6.59 2.45
N GLU A 16 -18.94 6.99 1.24
CA GLU A 16 -18.72 6.14 0.07
C GLU A 16 -17.28 5.64 -0.07
N SER A 17 -16.34 6.09 0.77
CA SER A 17 -14.94 5.67 0.62
C SER A 17 -14.76 4.17 0.91
N ASP A 18 -14.03 3.51 0.00
CA ASP A 18 -13.54 2.15 0.17
C ASP A 18 -12.57 2.06 1.35
N ILE A 19 -12.44 0.86 1.92
CA ILE A 19 -11.53 0.62 3.05
C ILE A 19 -10.26 -0.05 2.53
N ASP A 20 -9.15 0.70 2.52
CA ASP A 20 -7.86 0.21 2.05
C ASP A 20 -7.14 -0.61 3.14
N ILE A 21 -7.01 -1.92 2.93
CA ILE A 21 -6.37 -2.86 3.87
C ILE A 21 -5.19 -3.54 3.20
N ALA A 22 -4.02 -3.48 3.83
CA ALA A 22 -2.83 -4.18 3.37
C ALA A 22 -2.49 -5.35 4.29
N VAL A 23 -2.17 -6.51 3.71
CA VAL A 23 -1.79 -7.72 4.46
C VAL A 23 -0.52 -8.34 3.90
N TYR A 24 0.34 -8.82 4.81
CA TYR A 24 1.44 -9.71 4.47
C TYR A 24 1.15 -11.10 5.04
N LEU A 25 1.18 -12.11 4.17
CA LEU A 25 0.95 -13.51 4.50
C LEU A 25 2.26 -14.28 4.47
N SER A 26 2.59 -15.03 5.53
CA SER A 26 3.79 -15.87 5.55
C SER A 26 3.78 -16.96 4.47
N LYS A 27 2.59 -17.41 4.09
CA LYS A 27 2.36 -18.27 2.92
C LYS A 27 1.28 -17.62 2.07
N TYR A 28 1.68 -17.12 0.90
CA TYR A 28 0.74 -16.59 -0.07
C TYR A 28 -0.07 -17.72 -0.70
N ASP A 29 -1.40 -17.59 -0.65
CA ASP A 29 -2.34 -18.45 -1.35
C ASP A 29 -3.49 -17.59 -1.85
N GLN A 30 -3.71 -17.59 -3.17
CA GLN A 30 -4.71 -16.76 -3.82
C GLN A 30 -6.13 -17.08 -3.36
N LYS A 31 -6.46 -18.37 -3.13
CA LYS A 31 -7.79 -18.77 -2.64
C LYS A 31 -8.04 -18.21 -1.24
N ARG A 32 -7.04 -18.27 -0.38
CA ARG A 32 -7.09 -17.68 0.97
C ARG A 32 -7.22 -16.17 0.94
N VAL A 33 -6.50 -15.48 0.04
CA VAL A 33 -6.62 -14.02 -0.14
C VAL A 33 -8.04 -13.66 -0.55
N PHE A 34 -8.60 -14.34 -1.54
CA PHE A 34 -9.97 -14.09 -2.00
C PHE A 34 -11.00 -14.35 -0.90
N SER A 35 -10.85 -15.44 -0.15
CA SER A 35 -11.73 -15.72 1.00
C SER A 35 -11.61 -14.67 2.10
N LEU A 36 -10.40 -14.15 2.35
CA LEU A 36 -10.20 -13.07 3.31
C LEU A 36 -10.87 -11.78 2.85
N TRP A 37 -10.73 -11.44 1.56
CA TRP A 37 -11.35 -10.25 0.96
C TRP A 37 -12.86 -10.26 1.15
N ASN A 38 -13.55 -11.33 0.69
CA ASN A 38 -15.00 -11.44 0.83
C ASN A 38 -15.46 -11.34 2.29
N LYS A 39 -14.74 -11.99 3.22
CA LYS A 39 -15.05 -11.90 4.65
C LYS A 39 -14.91 -10.50 5.22
N LEU A 40 -13.93 -9.72 4.74
CA LEU A 40 -13.75 -8.34 5.18
C LEU A 40 -14.90 -7.46 4.68
N GLU A 41 -15.28 -7.58 3.41
CA GLU A 41 -16.40 -6.83 2.84
C GLU A 41 -17.73 -7.19 3.52
N ASP A 42 -17.96 -8.49 3.74
CA ASP A 42 -19.14 -8.98 4.45
C ASP A 42 -19.24 -8.44 5.88
N LEU A 43 -18.10 -8.32 6.57
CA LEU A 43 -18.04 -7.86 7.96
C LEU A 43 -18.14 -6.33 8.05
N LEU A 44 -17.52 -5.60 7.12
CA LEU A 44 -17.45 -4.14 7.13
C LEU A 44 -18.65 -3.49 6.43
N LYS A 45 -19.42 -4.26 5.65
CA LYS A 45 -20.54 -3.80 4.81
C LYS A 45 -20.15 -2.64 3.90
N LYS A 46 -18.90 -2.67 3.44
CA LYS A 46 -18.27 -1.70 2.54
C LYS A 46 -17.28 -2.44 1.64
N ASN A 47 -17.02 -1.86 0.48
CA ASN A 47 -15.95 -2.34 -0.39
C ASN A 47 -14.60 -2.22 0.32
N VAL A 48 -13.74 -3.20 0.10
CA VAL A 48 -12.40 -3.26 0.66
C VAL A 48 -11.41 -3.35 -0.49
N ASP A 49 -10.43 -2.45 -0.54
CA ASP A 49 -9.27 -2.66 -1.41
C ASP A 49 -8.22 -3.45 -0.62
N LEU A 50 -8.10 -4.75 -0.94
CA LEU A 50 -7.18 -5.65 -0.25
C LEU A 50 -5.85 -5.74 -1.01
N ILE A 51 -4.83 -5.07 -0.49
CA ILE A 51 -3.47 -5.16 -1.00
C ILE A 51 -2.70 -6.29 -0.32
N VAL A 52 -2.09 -7.16 -1.14
CA VAL A 52 -1.19 -8.20 -0.67
C VAL A 52 0.25 -7.71 -0.76
N LEU A 53 0.83 -7.35 0.38
CA LEU A 53 2.21 -6.83 0.50
C LEU A 53 3.26 -7.78 -0.07
N ASN A 54 3.01 -9.09 -0.07
CA ASN A 54 3.90 -10.08 -0.69
C ASN A 54 4.22 -9.81 -2.18
N LYS A 55 3.37 -9.08 -2.89
CA LYS A 55 3.48 -8.82 -4.34
C LYS A 55 3.23 -7.36 -4.72
N ALA A 56 2.99 -6.49 -3.74
CA ALA A 56 2.76 -5.08 -4.00
C ALA A 56 4.06 -4.43 -4.50
N ASN A 57 3.93 -3.43 -5.37
CA ASN A 57 5.09 -2.60 -5.70
C ASN A 57 5.53 -1.77 -4.47
N CYS A 58 6.77 -1.29 -4.50
CA CYS A 58 7.38 -0.57 -3.38
C CYS A 58 6.55 0.65 -2.95
N ASP A 59 6.00 1.42 -3.88
CA ASP A 59 5.19 2.61 -3.58
C ASP A 59 3.91 2.30 -2.82
N ILE A 60 3.11 1.32 -3.28
CA ILE A 60 1.85 0.97 -2.60
C ILE A 60 2.18 0.31 -1.26
N ALA A 61 3.18 -0.56 -1.22
CA ALA A 61 3.65 -1.16 0.03
C ALA A 61 4.10 -0.07 1.02
N TRP A 62 4.81 0.96 0.55
CA TRP A 62 5.27 2.07 1.38
C TRP A 62 4.12 2.92 1.93
N GLU A 63 3.15 3.28 1.09
CA GLU A 63 1.93 3.97 1.56
C GLU A 63 1.17 3.14 2.59
N ALA A 64 1.07 1.83 2.38
CA ALA A 64 0.43 0.92 3.31
C ALA A 64 1.14 0.84 4.67
N LEU A 65 2.47 0.75 4.66
CA LEU A 65 3.30 0.65 5.87
C LEU A 65 3.29 1.93 6.71
N LYS A 66 3.09 3.09 6.09
CA LYS A 66 2.85 4.38 6.78
C LYS A 66 1.44 4.48 7.39
N GLY A 67 0.54 3.56 7.04
CA GLY A 67 -0.80 3.49 7.57
C GLY A 67 -0.87 3.07 9.03
N LYS A 68 -2.10 2.89 9.53
CA LYS A 68 -2.38 2.43 10.89
C LYS A 68 -2.14 0.93 10.98
N LYS A 69 -1.26 0.51 11.89
CA LYS A 69 -1.01 -0.90 12.20
C LYS A 69 -2.28 -1.53 12.79
N ILE A 70 -2.78 -2.60 12.16
CA ILE A 70 -3.86 -3.42 12.72
C ILE A 70 -3.25 -4.58 13.51
N LEU A 71 -2.30 -5.30 12.90
CA LEU A 71 -1.71 -6.50 13.48
C LEU A 71 -0.26 -6.69 13.04
N ILE A 72 0.66 -6.73 14.01
CA ILE A 72 2.05 -7.12 13.81
C ILE A 72 2.32 -8.35 14.68
N ARG A 73 2.61 -9.50 14.05
CA ARG A 73 2.89 -10.76 14.76
C ARG A 73 4.37 -10.97 15.04
N ASP A 74 5.22 -10.45 14.16
CA ASP A 74 6.67 -10.55 14.26
C ASP A 74 7.22 -9.14 14.02
N ASN A 75 7.76 -8.54 15.08
CA ASN A 75 8.27 -7.18 15.04
C ASN A 75 9.62 -7.09 14.33
N GLN A 76 10.46 -8.12 14.43
CA GLN A 76 11.75 -8.13 13.75
C GLN A 76 11.54 -8.20 12.24
N PHE A 77 10.66 -9.09 11.79
CA PHE A 77 10.28 -9.18 10.38
C PHE A 77 9.66 -7.87 9.89
N PHE A 78 8.78 -7.24 10.69
CA PHE A 78 8.19 -5.95 10.34
C PHE A 78 9.25 -4.86 10.15
N ILE A 79 10.22 -4.72 11.07
CA ILE A 79 11.27 -3.71 10.96
C ILE A 79 12.10 -3.93 9.69
N ASN A 80 12.53 -5.17 9.44
CA ASN A 80 13.34 -5.49 8.27
C ASN A 80 12.57 -5.17 6.96
N TYR A 81 11.32 -5.62 6.86
CA TYR A 81 10.47 -5.34 5.69
C TYR A 81 10.19 -3.85 5.52
N PHE A 82 10.00 -3.11 6.62
CA PHE A 82 9.80 -1.67 6.56
C PHE A 82 11.02 -0.94 6.00
N LEU A 83 12.22 -1.32 6.45
CA LEU A 83 13.47 -0.73 5.97
C LEU A 83 13.66 -1.00 4.47
N GLU A 84 13.50 -2.26 4.06
CA GLU A 84 13.61 -2.68 2.65
C GLU A 84 12.68 -1.87 1.74
N VAL A 85 11.37 -1.87 2.05
CA VAL A 85 10.38 -1.14 1.25
C VAL A 85 10.61 0.37 1.28
N SER A 86 11.07 0.92 2.41
CA SER A 86 11.33 2.36 2.53
C SER A 86 12.45 2.83 1.60
N GLN A 87 13.52 2.04 1.49
CA GLN A 87 14.66 2.32 0.62
C GLN A 87 14.26 2.20 -0.85
N GLU A 88 13.61 1.10 -1.22
CA GLU A 88 13.18 0.88 -2.61
C GLU A 88 12.18 1.96 -3.08
N ALA A 89 11.27 2.38 -2.21
CA ALA A 89 10.34 3.47 -2.53
C ALA A 89 11.02 4.84 -2.60
N GLU A 90 12.12 5.07 -1.88
CA GLU A 90 12.92 6.29 -1.99
C GLU A 90 13.64 6.34 -3.35
N ASP A 91 14.38 5.27 -3.69
CA ASP A 91 15.06 5.13 -4.97
C ASP A 91 14.10 5.30 -6.16
N PHE A 92 12.92 4.66 -6.08
CA PHE A 92 11.89 4.78 -7.11
C PHE A 92 11.37 6.21 -7.27
N ARG A 93 11.17 6.94 -6.16
CA ARG A 93 10.71 8.34 -6.18
C ARG A 93 11.75 9.27 -6.80
N GLU A 94 13.05 9.04 -6.55
CA GLU A 94 14.11 9.82 -7.18
C GLU A 94 14.09 9.68 -8.72
N ILE A 95 13.99 8.44 -9.21
CA ILE A 95 13.90 8.15 -10.65
C ILE A 95 12.66 8.82 -11.25
N LEU A 96 11.49 8.74 -10.59
CA LEU A 96 10.27 9.39 -11.06
C LEU A 96 10.41 10.91 -11.17
N LEU A 97 11.07 11.54 -10.19
CA LEU A 97 11.30 12.99 -10.20
C LEU A 97 12.19 13.41 -11.37
N GLU A 98 13.23 12.62 -11.69
CA GLU A 98 14.09 12.87 -12.84
C GLU A 98 13.32 12.78 -14.16
N ILE A 99 12.53 11.72 -14.34
CA ILE A 99 11.67 11.54 -15.53
C ILE A 99 10.69 12.72 -15.67
N PHE A 100 10.12 13.18 -14.56
CA PHE A 100 9.19 14.31 -14.57
C PHE A 100 9.87 15.62 -14.98
N LYS A 101 11.07 15.90 -14.46
CA LYS A 101 11.87 17.08 -14.87
C LYS A 101 12.16 17.08 -16.36
N ILE A 102 12.62 15.95 -16.91
CA ILE A 102 12.88 15.79 -18.35
C ILE A 102 11.61 16.06 -19.18
N ARG A 103 10.46 15.58 -18.73
CA ARG A 103 9.17 15.81 -19.41
C ARG A 103 8.76 17.28 -19.40
N LEU A 104 8.98 18.00 -18.30
CA LEU A 104 8.68 19.43 -18.19
C LEU A 104 9.56 20.26 -19.12
N GLU A 105 10.86 19.99 -19.16
CA GLU A 105 11.79 20.67 -20.05
C GLU A 105 11.40 20.51 -21.53
N ARG A 106 10.95 19.32 -21.92
CA ARG A 106 10.46 19.07 -23.29
C ARG A 106 9.20 19.85 -23.62
N ARG A 107 8.24 19.94 -22.70
CA ARG A 107 7.01 20.72 -22.90
C ARG A 107 7.31 22.21 -23.04
N ASN A 108 8.19 22.75 -22.19
CA ASN A 108 8.55 24.16 -22.22
C ASN A 108 9.39 24.54 -23.45
N LYS A 109 10.13 23.61 -24.05
CA LYS A 109 10.84 23.82 -25.34
C LYS A 109 9.92 23.72 -26.57
N SER A 110 8.71 23.19 -26.42
CA SER A 110 7.75 22.98 -27.50
C SER A 110 6.61 24.02 -27.51
N ALA A 111 6.64 24.99 -26.59
CA ALA A 111 5.72 26.11 -26.45
C ALA A 111 6.46 27.42 -26.75
#